data_AF-A0A7C4F885-F1
#
_entry.id   AF-A0A7C4F885-F1
#
_cell.length_a   1.000
_cell.length_b   1.000
_cell.length_c   1.000
_cell.angle_alpha   90.00
_cell.angle_beta   90.00
_cell.angle_gamma   90.00
#
_symmetry.space_group_name_H-M   'P 1'
#
loop_
_entity.id
_entity.type
_entity.pdbx_description
1 polymer ?
#
loop_
_entity_poly.entity_id
_entity_poly.type
_entity_poly.pdbx_seq_one_letter_code
_entity_poly.pdbx_strand_id
1 'polypeptide(L)'
;MLSYLGVIMQIKLDFDPATLKLLYTMAIVAFILLLIPVVVRLVNSFIRRIIPSRDYSLIIKIQQYAKIIVVLAMLMFALSQLGLETTILAVIVALATLSIILAFRDVILNLGGEYYIKTYQLFKVGDLIDVGGCRGRVVDIGSLATTIETPNNERVVIPNSFIARSYVVNKGLCFLSIPIKINNNKSISDLIKLQKELSSKLQEYLTDKPILELSDEVCNVNLKLKENTDLNLVKNIINEIVKNGL
;
A
#
# COMPACT_ATOMS: atom_id res chain seq x y z
N MET A 1 -78.47 -21.89 -11.27
CA MET A 1 -77.44 -20.87 -10.94
C MET A 1 -76.64 -21.21 -9.67
N LEU A 2 -77.27 -21.71 -8.59
CA LEU A 2 -76.58 -22.09 -7.34
C LEU A 2 -75.71 -23.37 -7.43
N SER A 3 -75.97 -24.26 -8.38
CA SER A 3 -75.16 -25.48 -8.61
C SER A 3 -73.77 -25.17 -9.20
N TYR A 4 -73.63 -24.11 -10.00
CA TYR A 4 -72.35 -23.69 -10.59
C TYR A 4 -71.42 -23.03 -9.56
N LEU A 5 -71.97 -22.32 -8.57
CA LEU A 5 -71.17 -21.75 -7.47
C LEU A 5 -70.55 -22.84 -6.59
N GLY A 6 -71.24 -23.95 -6.38
CA GLY A 6 -70.71 -25.10 -5.62
C GLY A 6 -69.54 -25.78 -6.33
N VAL A 7 -69.57 -25.88 -7.66
CA VAL A 7 -68.47 -26.45 -8.46
C VAL A 7 -67.24 -25.53 -8.44
N ILE A 8 -67.42 -24.20 -8.52
CA ILE A 8 -66.31 -23.24 -8.40
C ILE A 8 -65.71 -23.26 -6.98
N MET A 9 -66.53 -23.54 -5.96
CA MET A 9 -66.07 -23.63 -4.56
C MET A 9 -65.38 -24.97 -4.23
N GLN A 10 -65.63 -26.04 -5.00
CA GLN A 10 -64.84 -27.28 -4.99
C GLN A 10 -63.53 -27.16 -5.78
N ILE A 11 -63.39 -26.13 -6.65
CA ILE A 11 -62.09 -25.68 -7.18
C ILE A 11 -61.47 -24.66 -6.20
N LYS A 12 -61.76 -24.75 -4.90
CA LYS A 12 -60.73 -24.44 -3.91
C LYS A 12 -59.68 -25.50 -4.13
N LEU A 13 -58.67 -25.16 -4.93
CA LEU A 13 -57.45 -25.95 -5.03
C LEU A 13 -57.02 -26.27 -3.59
N ASP A 14 -57.19 -27.53 -3.19
CA ASP A 14 -56.56 -28.14 -2.03
C ASP A 14 -55.06 -28.20 -2.31
N PHE A 15 -54.44 -27.03 -2.47
CA PHE A 15 -53.01 -26.93 -2.43
C PHE A 15 -52.63 -27.15 -0.97
N ASP A 16 -52.21 -28.39 -0.69
CA ASP A 16 -51.52 -28.71 0.54
C ASP A 16 -50.45 -27.63 0.77
N PRO A 17 -50.38 -26.98 1.94
CA PRO A 17 -49.38 -25.95 2.23
C PRO A 17 -47.94 -26.37 1.89
N ALA A 18 -47.65 -27.68 1.90
CA ALA A 18 -46.38 -28.23 1.43
C ALA A 18 -46.12 -27.99 -0.07
N THR A 19 -47.15 -28.14 -0.92
CA THR A 19 -47.05 -27.92 -2.37
C THR A 19 -46.83 -26.44 -2.72
N LEU A 20 -47.48 -25.52 -2.00
CA LEU A 20 -47.26 -24.07 -2.15
C LEU A 20 -45.84 -23.67 -1.76
N LYS A 21 -45.33 -24.22 -0.65
CA LYS A 21 -43.95 -23.97 -0.21
C LYS A 21 -42.94 -24.44 -1.25
N LEU A 22 -43.14 -25.64 -1.81
CA LEU A 22 -42.26 -26.20 -2.83
C LEU A 22 -42.28 -25.36 -4.12
N LEU A 23 -43.46 -24.95 -4.58
CA LEU A 23 -43.60 -24.08 -5.75
C LEU A 23 -42.90 -22.73 -5.55
N TYR A 24 -43.05 -22.12 -4.38
CA TYR A 24 -42.40 -20.86 -4.03
C TYR A 24 -40.87 -20.98 -4.01
N THR A 25 -40.33 -22.04 -3.38
CA THR A 25 -38.89 -22.29 -3.36
C THR A 25 -38.32 -22.53 -4.76
N MET A 26 -39.02 -23.31 -5.60
CA MET A 26 -38.61 -23.52 -7.00
C MET A 26 -38.63 -22.23 -7.81
N ALA A 27 -39.63 -21.36 -7.60
CA ALA A 27 -39.70 -20.06 -8.25
C ALA A 27 -38.51 -19.17 -7.86
N ILE A 28 -38.13 -19.14 -6.58
CA ILE A 28 -36.94 -18.41 -6.11
C ILE A 28 -35.67 -18.95 -6.75
N VAL A 29 -35.48 -20.27 -6.76
CA VAL A 29 -34.29 -20.90 -7.37
C VAL A 29 -34.22 -20.59 -8.86
N ALA A 30 -35.32 -20.70 -9.59
CA ALA A 30 -35.38 -20.34 -11.01
C ALA A 30 -35.04 -18.86 -11.23
N PHE A 31 -35.55 -17.97 -10.38
CA PHE A 31 -35.23 -16.55 -10.43
C PHE A 31 -33.74 -16.27 -10.20
N ILE A 32 -33.12 -16.92 -9.20
CA ILE A 32 -31.68 -16.82 -8.93
C ILE A 32 -30.87 -17.27 -10.15
N LEU A 33 -31.23 -18.41 -10.76
CA LEU A 33 -30.54 -18.92 -11.95
C LEU A 33 -30.66 -17.96 -13.14
N LEU A 34 -31.83 -17.33 -13.32
CA LEU A 34 -32.05 -16.31 -14.35
C LEU A 34 -31.24 -15.02 -14.11
N LEU A 35 -30.92 -14.70 -12.85
CA LEU A 35 -30.11 -13.53 -12.50
C LEU A 35 -28.61 -13.72 -12.78
N ILE A 36 -28.09 -14.94 -12.85
CA ILE A 36 -26.67 -15.21 -13.12
C ILE A 36 -26.11 -14.41 -14.31
N PRO A 37 -26.69 -14.47 -15.53
CA PRO A 37 -26.16 -13.72 -16.67
C PRO A 37 -26.24 -12.19 -16.51
N VAL A 38 -27.15 -11.68 -15.67
CA VAL A 38 -27.25 -10.25 -15.35
C VAL A 38 -26.11 -9.84 -14.44
N VAL A 39 -25.88 -10.60 -13.36
CA VAL A 39 -24.79 -10.34 -12.40
C VAL A 39 -23.42 -10.48 -13.08
N VAL A 40 -23.22 -11.51 -13.90
CA VAL A 40 -21.96 -11.69 -14.65
C VAL A 40 -21.71 -10.52 -15.59
N ARG A 41 -22.74 -10.02 -16.29
CA ARG A 41 -22.61 -8.83 -17.16
C ARG A 41 -22.26 -7.59 -16.36
N LEU A 42 -22.88 -7.40 -15.19
CA LEU A 42 -22.58 -6.28 -14.31
C LEU A 42 -21.14 -6.31 -13.83
N VAL A 43 -20.68 -7.45 -13.31
CA VAL A 43 -19.30 -7.66 -12.84
C VAL A 43 -18.30 -7.44 -13.99
N ASN A 44 -18.56 -7.99 -15.17
CA ASN A 44 -17.69 -7.80 -16.34
C ASN A 44 -17.62 -6.32 -16.79
N SER A 45 -18.70 -5.56 -16.64
CA SER A 45 -18.72 -4.12 -16.89
C SER A 45 -17.84 -3.36 -15.90
N PHE A 46 -17.92 -3.69 -14.61
CA PHE A 46 -17.04 -3.11 -13.59
C PHE A 46 -15.56 -3.43 -13.84
N ILE A 47 -15.24 -4.67 -14.19
CA ILE A 47 -13.86 -5.08 -14.50
C ILE A 47 -13.28 -4.23 -15.65
N ARG A 48 -14.05 -4.00 -16.72
CA ARG A 48 -13.61 -3.17 -17.85
C ARG A 48 -13.41 -1.70 -17.50
N ARG A 49 -14.12 -1.19 -16.49
CA ARG A 49 -13.96 0.19 -16.02
C ARG A 49 -12.73 0.38 -15.14
N ILE A 50 -12.43 -0.61 -14.29
CA ILE A 50 -11.35 -0.52 -13.30
C ILE A 50 -9.99 -0.88 -13.92
N ILE A 51 -9.98 -1.81 -14.89
CA ILE A 51 -8.76 -2.31 -15.51
C ILE A 51 -8.65 -1.75 -16.94
N PRO A 52 -8.05 -0.55 -17.13
CA PRO A 52 -7.75 0.00 -18.45
C PRO A 52 -6.49 -0.67 -19.02
N SER A 53 -6.47 -2.01 -19.08
CA SER A 53 -5.36 -2.73 -19.69
C SER A 53 -5.49 -2.74 -21.22
N ARG A 54 -4.39 -2.50 -21.93
CA ARG A 54 -4.32 -2.67 -23.39
C ARG A 54 -4.30 -4.14 -23.82
N ASP A 55 -3.93 -5.02 -22.89
CA ASP A 55 -3.88 -6.46 -23.12
C ASP A 55 -5.25 -7.11 -22.97
N TYR A 56 -5.97 -7.17 -24.08
CA TYR A 56 -7.30 -7.78 -24.17
C TYR A 56 -7.32 -9.23 -23.62
N SER A 57 -6.24 -9.97 -23.83
CA SER A 57 -6.06 -11.35 -23.36
C SER A 57 -6.12 -11.50 -21.84
N LEU A 58 -5.58 -10.53 -21.08
CA LEU A 58 -5.62 -10.55 -19.61
C LEU A 58 -7.03 -10.26 -19.10
N ILE A 59 -7.71 -9.29 -19.71
CA ILE A 59 -9.08 -8.91 -19.34
C ILE A 59 -10.04 -10.10 -19.54
N ILE A 60 -9.91 -10.84 -20.64
CA ILE A 60 -10.74 -12.03 -20.89
C ILE A 60 -10.52 -13.08 -19.79
N LYS A 61 -9.27 -13.36 -19.41
CA LYS A 61 -8.95 -14.33 -18.36
C LYS A 61 -9.57 -13.92 -17.02
N ILE A 62 -9.44 -12.65 -16.64
CA ILE A 62 -10.03 -12.12 -15.40
C ILE A 62 -11.55 -12.25 -15.44
N GLN A 63 -12.20 -11.92 -16.56
CA GLN A 63 -13.65 -12.07 -16.73
C GLN A 63 -14.09 -13.54 -16.65
N GLN A 64 -13.30 -14.46 -17.18
CA GLN A 64 -13.58 -15.90 -17.09
C GLN A 64 -13.51 -16.41 -15.65
N TYR A 65 -12.47 -16.03 -14.89
CA TYR A 65 -12.38 -16.38 -13.47
C TYR A 65 -13.50 -15.74 -12.64
N ALA A 66 -13.80 -14.46 -12.88
CA ALA A 66 -14.90 -13.77 -12.22
C ALA A 66 -16.25 -14.46 -12.49
N LYS A 67 -16.50 -14.88 -13.73
CA LYS A 67 -17.70 -15.65 -14.08
C LYS A 67 -17.80 -16.95 -13.27
N ILE A 68 -16.71 -17.71 -13.14
CA ILE A 68 -16.69 -18.95 -12.38
C ILE A 68 -17.07 -18.70 -10.92
N ILE A 69 -16.47 -17.67 -10.28
CA ILE A 69 -16.75 -17.30 -8.88
C ILE A 69 -18.22 -16.89 -8.70
N VAL A 70 -18.75 -16.04 -9.59
CA VAL A 70 -20.16 -15.59 -9.53
C VAL A 70 -21.12 -16.76 -9.68
N VAL A 71 -20.86 -17.67 -10.62
CA VAL A 71 -21.70 -18.86 -10.83
C VAL A 71 -21.68 -19.77 -9.59
N LEU A 72 -20.50 -20.02 -9.03
CA LEU A 72 -20.36 -20.83 -7.80
C LEU A 72 -21.12 -20.20 -6.62
N ALA A 73 -20.96 -18.89 -6.41
CA ALA A 73 -21.66 -18.17 -5.34
C ALA A 73 -23.19 -18.21 -5.49
N MET A 74 -23.69 -17.94 -6.71
CA MET A 74 -25.13 -17.98 -7.00
C MET A 74 -25.71 -19.39 -6.89
N LEU A 75 -24.94 -20.42 -7.26
CA LEU A 75 -25.35 -21.81 -7.11
C LEU A 75 -25.44 -22.21 -5.63
N MET A 76 -24.45 -21.82 -4.81
CA MET A 76 -24.51 -22.03 -3.35
C MET A 76 -25.73 -21.34 -2.73
N PHE A 77 -26.02 -20.11 -3.18
CA PHE A 77 -27.21 -19.39 -2.72
C PHE A 77 -28.51 -20.05 -3.17
N ALA A 78 -28.58 -20.60 -4.37
CA ALA A 78 -29.75 -21.36 -4.83
C ALA A 78 -29.96 -22.66 -4.03
N LEU A 79 -28.88 -23.39 -3.73
CA LEU A 79 -28.92 -24.63 -2.95
C LEU A 79 -29.38 -24.39 -1.51
N SER A 80 -29.03 -23.26 -0.90
CA SER A 80 -29.49 -22.93 0.46
C SER A 80 -30.99 -22.68 0.53
N GLN A 81 -31.61 -22.14 -0.53
CA GLN A 81 -33.06 -21.95 -0.60
C GLN A 81 -33.82 -23.29 -0.66
N LEU A 82 -33.21 -24.34 -1.21
CA LEU A 82 -33.77 -25.69 -1.23
C LEU A 82 -33.76 -26.37 0.15
N GLY A 83 -33.22 -25.72 1.18
CA GLY A 83 -33.08 -26.30 2.52
C GLY A 83 -31.96 -27.33 2.62
N LEU A 84 -31.07 -27.40 1.62
CA LEU A 84 -29.87 -28.22 1.67
C LEU A 84 -28.87 -27.61 2.66
N GLU A 85 -28.23 -28.46 3.46
CA GLU A 85 -27.19 -28.02 4.38
C GLU A 85 -25.94 -27.62 3.60
N THR A 86 -25.81 -26.33 3.33
CA THR A 86 -24.67 -25.75 2.59
C THR A 86 -23.47 -25.44 3.48
N THR A 87 -23.53 -25.77 4.78
CA THR A 87 -22.48 -25.53 5.77
C THR A 87 -21.14 -26.14 5.34
N ILE A 88 -21.14 -27.41 4.95
CA ILE A 88 -19.92 -28.12 4.54
C ILE A 88 -19.32 -27.49 3.27
N LEU A 89 -20.16 -27.13 2.30
CA LEU A 89 -19.73 -26.44 1.08
C LEU A 89 -19.10 -25.08 1.40
N ALA A 90 -19.70 -24.32 2.31
CA ALA A 90 -19.17 -23.04 2.76
C ALA A 90 -17.80 -23.19 3.43
N VAL A 91 -17.61 -24.22 4.26
CA VAL A 91 -16.32 -24.54 4.88
C VAL A 91 -15.26 -24.84 3.81
N ILE A 92 -15.59 -25.66 2.81
CA ILE A 92 -14.65 -26.00 1.73
C ILE A 92 -14.24 -24.75 0.94
N VAL A 93 -15.20 -23.88 0.60
CA VAL A 93 -14.91 -22.61 -0.11
C VAL A 93 -14.06 -21.68 0.74
N ALA A 94 -14.32 -21.62 2.06
CA ALA A 94 -13.51 -20.82 2.98
C ALA A 94 -12.06 -21.32 3.03
N LEU A 95 -11.85 -22.64 3.12
CA LEU A 95 -10.51 -23.24 3.10
C LEU A 95 -9.79 -23.00 1.77
N ALA A 96 -10.49 -23.15 0.63
CA ALA A 96 -9.92 -22.87 -0.69
C ALA A 96 -9.52 -21.39 -0.82
N THR A 97 -10.38 -20.47 -0.38
CA THR A 97 -10.10 -19.02 -0.40
C THR A 97 -8.90 -18.68 0.46
N LEU A 98 -8.82 -19.24 1.68
CA LEU A 98 -7.68 -19.06 2.56
C LEU A 98 -6.37 -19.56 1.91
N SER A 99 -6.41 -20.73 1.28
CA SER A 99 -5.26 -21.30 0.58
C SER A 99 -4.75 -20.38 -0.54
N ILE A 100 -5.68 -19.81 -1.32
CA ILE A 100 -5.34 -18.84 -2.38
C ILE A 100 -4.70 -17.59 -1.76
N ILE A 101 -5.29 -17.02 -0.70
CA ILE A 101 -4.74 -15.84 -0.03
C ILE A 101 -3.33 -16.11 0.50
N LEU A 102 -3.11 -17.27 1.11
CA LEU A 102 -1.80 -17.67 1.62
C LEU A 102 -0.77 -17.79 0.50
N ALA A 103 -1.15 -18.31 -0.67
CA ALA A 103 -0.28 -18.39 -1.83
C ALA A 103 0.12 -17.00 -2.37
N PHE A 104 -0.78 -16.01 -2.32
CA PHE A 104 -0.51 -14.64 -2.77
C PHE A 104 0.00 -13.69 -1.68
N ARG A 105 0.20 -14.19 -0.45
CA ARG A 105 0.56 -13.37 0.72
C ARG A 105 1.80 -12.51 0.46
N ASP A 106 2.85 -13.10 -0.10
CA ASP A 106 4.12 -12.40 -0.31
C ASP A 106 4.00 -11.31 -1.39
N VAL A 107 3.20 -11.53 -2.44
CA VAL A 107 2.93 -10.53 -3.47
C VAL A 107 2.27 -9.30 -2.85
N ILE A 108 1.21 -9.52 -2.05
CA ILE A 108 0.48 -8.43 -1.38
C ILE A 108 1.38 -7.67 -0.40
N LEU A 109 2.20 -8.38 0.37
CA LEU A 109 3.13 -7.76 1.32
C LEU A 109 4.18 -6.89 0.62
N ASN A 110 4.67 -7.31 -0.54
CA ASN A 110 5.63 -6.55 -1.33
C ASN A 110 4.98 -5.30 -1.97
N LEU A 111 3.76 -5.41 -2.49
CA LEU A 111 2.98 -4.26 -2.96
C LEU A 111 2.72 -3.25 -1.84
N GLY A 112 2.35 -3.74 -0.65
CA GLY A 112 2.17 -2.91 0.55
C GLY A 112 3.47 -2.24 0.98
N GLY A 113 4.60 -2.94 0.86
CA GLY A 113 5.93 -2.39 1.13
C GLY A 113 6.28 -1.23 0.20
N GLU A 114 6.00 -1.35 -1.11
CA GLU A 114 6.17 -0.24 -2.06
C GLU A 114 5.35 0.99 -1.63
N TYR A 115 4.07 0.79 -1.34
CA TYR A 115 3.18 1.85 -0.90
C TYR A 115 3.65 2.51 0.41
N TYR A 116 4.14 1.71 1.35
CA TYR A 116 4.70 2.18 2.61
C TYR A 116 5.94 3.06 2.40
N ILE A 117 6.90 2.58 1.57
CA ILE A 117 8.12 3.34 1.24
C ILE A 117 7.77 4.69 0.60
N LYS A 118 6.84 4.71 -0.36
CA LYS A 118 6.45 5.94 -1.07
C LYS A 118 5.67 6.92 -0.19
N THR A 119 4.74 6.42 0.62
CA THR A 119 3.89 7.25 1.49
C THR A 119 4.70 7.94 2.59
N TYR A 120 5.60 7.20 3.25
CA TYR A 120 6.43 7.73 4.34
C TYR A 120 7.77 8.29 3.86
N GLN A 121 8.05 8.23 2.56
CA GLN A 121 9.28 8.74 1.93
C GLN A 121 10.56 8.33 2.67
N LEU A 122 10.66 7.06 3.09
CA LEU A 122 11.81 6.55 3.87
C LEU A 122 13.15 6.78 3.15
N PHE A 123 13.14 6.65 1.83
CA PHE A 123 14.23 6.97 0.92
C PHE A 123 13.67 7.19 -0.49
N LYS A 124 14.48 7.81 -1.35
CA LYS A 124 14.15 8.05 -2.76
C LYS A 124 15.14 7.33 -3.68
N VAL A 125 14.77 7.22 -4.96
CA VAL A 125 15.72 6.79 -5.99
C VAL A 125 16.88 7.78 -6.02
N GLY A 126 18.10 7.25 -5.96
CA GLY A 126 19.32 8.02 -5.81
C GLY A 126 19.91 8.00 -4.39
N ASP A 127 19.13 7.70 -3.36
CA ASP A 127 19.62 7.69 -1.98
C ASP A 127 20.60 6.54 -1.73
N LEU A 128 21.63 6.77 -0.92
CA LEU A 128 22.51 5.72 -0.41
C LEU A 128 21.87 5.08 0.83
N ILE A 129 21.53 3.80 0.74
CA ILE A 129 20.89 3.06 1.83
C ILE A 129 21.70 1.83 2.24
N ASP A 130 21.53 1.42 3.49
CA ASP A 130 22.07 0.18 4.06
C ASP A 130 20.90 -0.62 4.64
N VAL A 131 20.64 -1.80 4.05
CA VAL A 131 19.50 -2.65 4.38
C VAL A 131 19.96 -4.10 4.43
N GLY A 132 19.75 -4.77 5.57
CA GLY A 132 20.11 -6.18 5.74
C GLY A 132 21.60 -6.49 5.53
N GLY A 133 22.49 -5.53 5.79
CA GLY A 133 23.93 -5.68 5.57
C GLY A 133 24.39 -5.45 4.13
N CYS A 134 23.47 -5.16 3.20
CA CYS A 134 23.79 -4.73 1.84
C CYS A 134 23.74 -3.20 1.76
N ARG A 135 24.85 -2.59 1.34
CA ARG A 135 24.96 -1.14 1.14
C ARG A 135 25.01 -0.81 -0.34
N GLY A 136 24.16 0.11 -0.78
CA GLY A 136 24.12 0.53 -2.18
C GLY A 136 23.25 1.76 -2.41
N ARG A 137 23.33 2.30 -3.62
CA ARG A 137 22.48 3.40 -4.08
C ARG A 137 21.18 2.84 -4.66
N VAL A 138 20.04 3.43 -4.30
CA VAL A 138 18.74 3.00 -4.84
C VAL A 138 18.65 3.37 -6.32
N VAL A 139 18.47 2.38 -7.19
CA VAL A 139 18.34 2.56 -8.63
C VAL A 139 16.88 2.65 -9.04
N ASP A 140 16.05 1.78 -8.48
CA ASP A 140 14.63 1.70 -8.82
C ASP A 140 13.81 1.15 -7.65
N ILE A 141 12.60 1.67 -7.49
CA ILE A 141 11.60 1.19 -6.54
C ILE A 141 10.44 0.61 -7.35
N GLY A 142 10.57 -0.66 -7.69
CA GLY A 142 9.54 -1.42 -8.42
C GLY A 142 8.40 -1.86 -7.51
N SER A 143 7.36 -2.45 -8.12
CA SER A 143 6.15 -2.78 -7.36
C SER A 143 6.32 -3.90 -6.33
N LEU A 144 7.23 -4.84 -6.57
CA LEU A 144 7.46 -5.95 -5.65
C LEU A 144 8.84 -5.90 -4.97
N ALA A 145 9.81 -5.24 -5.58
CA ALA A 145 11.17 -5.19 -5.08
C ALA A 145 11.83 -3.86 -5.43
N THR A 146 12.76 -3.46 -4.59
CA THR A 146 13.64 -2.31 -4.77
C THR A 146 14.99 -2.82 -5.23
N THR A 147 15.57 -2.18 -6.24
CA THR A 147 16.90 -2.52 -6.75
C THR A 147 17.90 -1.50 -6.24
N ILE A 148 18.97 -1.99 -5.61
CA ILE A 148 20.11 -1.18 -5.20
C ILE A 148 21.35 -1.58 -5.99
N GLU A 149 22.24 -0.63 -6.21
CA GLU A 149 23.55 -0.84 -6.83
C GLU A 149 24.64 -0.68 -5.78
N THR A 150 25.43 -1.73 -5.57
CA THR A 150 26.53 -1.71 -4.60
C THR A 150 27.71 -0.91 -5.15
N PRO A 151 28.66 -0.47 -4.31
CA PRO A 151 29.89 0.18 -4.76
C PRO A 151 30.73 -0.68 -5.72
N ASN A 152 30.49 -1.99 -5.77
CA ASN A 152 31.15 -2.93 -6.66
C ASN A 152 30.42 -3.09 -8.01
N ASN A 153 29.45 -2.21 -8.32
CA ASN A 153 28.57 -2.27 -9.49
C ASN A 153 27.70 -3.55 -9.57
N GLU A 154 27.35 -4.14 -8.44
CA GLU A 154 26.42 -5.28 -8.39
C GLU A 154 25.00 -4.79 -8.16
N ARG A 155 24.03 -5.35 -8.89
CA ARG A 155 22.61 -5.07 -8.66
C ARG A 155 22.03 -6.07 -7.67
N VAL A 156 21.60 -5.57 -6.52
CA VAL A 156 20.94 -6.36 -5.48
C VAL A 156 19.45 -6.03 -5.49
N VAL A 157 18.61 -7.06 -5.66
CA VAL A 157 17.15 -6.94 -5.68
C VAL A 157 16.61 -7.35 -4.32
N ILE A 158 16.00 -6.40 -3.61
CA ILE A 158 15.49 -6.59 -2.26
C ILE A 158 13.96 -6.53 -2.30
N PRO A 159 13.25 -7.57 -1.82
CA PRO A 159 11.79 -7.53 -1.71
C PRO A 159 11.32 -6.36 -0.87
N ASN A 160 10.32 -5.62 -1.32
CA ASN A 160 9.83 -4.42 -0.62
C ASN A 160 9.29 -4.76 0.78
N SER A 161 8.70 -5.95 0.95
CA SER A 161 8.24 -6.45 2.25
C SER A 161 9.37 -6.66 3.25
N PHE A 162 10.58 -6.98 2.78
CA PHE A 162 11.76 -7.10 3.64
C PHE A 162 12.16 -5.72 4.15
N ILE A 163 12.28 -4.73 3.26
CA ILE A 163 12.61 -3.34 3.60
C ILE A 163 11.63 -2.79 4.64
N ALA A 164 10.33 -3.01 4.45
CA ALA A 164 9.29 -2.52 5.35
C ALA A 164 9.29 -3.20 6.74
N ARG A 165 9.90 -4.39 6.88
CA ARG A 165 9.99 -5.13 8.16
C ARG A 165 11.35 -4.99 8.85
N SER A 166 12.38 -4.65 8.08
CA SER A 166 13.74 -4.45 8.56
C SER A 166 13.99 -3.00 8.95
N TYR A 167 15.07 -2.74 9.69
CA TYR A 167 15.59 -1.38 9.82
C TYR A 167 16.28 -0.97 8.53
N VAL A 168 16.12 0.30 8.14
CA VAL A 168 16.75 0.90 6.97
C VAL A 168 17.58 2.09 7.44
N VAL A 169 18.88 2.09 7.13
CA VAL A 169 19.73 3.24 7.41
C VAL A 169 19.88 4.06 6.12
N ASN A 170 19.17 5.18 6.04
CA ASN A 170 19.32 6.13 4.94
C ASN A 170 20.48 7.09 5.25
N LYS A 171 21.54 7.04 4.43
CA LYS A 171 22.71 7.92 4.53
C LYS A 171 22.64 9.14 3.61
N GLY A 172 21.64 9.22 2.72
CA GLY A 172 21.35 10.39 1.89
C GLY A 172 20.77 11.56 2.69
N LEU A 173 20.01 11.28 3.76
CA LEU A 173 19.48 12.27 4.70
C LEU A 173 20.51 12.65 5.76
N CYS A 174 21.64 13.24 5.35
CA CYS A 174 22.70 13.62 6.28
C CYS A 174 22.34 14.95 6.98
N PHE A 175 21.79 14.85 8.18
CA PHE A 175 21.68 15.96 9.12
C PHE A 175 22.99 16.06 9.91
N LEU A 176 23.70 17.17 9.76
CA LEU A 176 24.88 17.49 10.55
C LEU A 176 24.48 18.50 11.64
N SER A 177 24.36 18.03 12.87
CA SER A 177 24.16 18.88 14.04
C SER A 177 25.51 19.22 14.65
N ILE A 178 25.87 20.50 14.68
CA ILE A 178 27.11 20.97 15.31
C ILE A 178 26.75 21.78 16.55
N PRO A 179 27.12 21.31 17.76
CA PRO A 179 26.95 22.09 18.97
C PRO A 179 28.02 23.20 19.02
N ILE A 180 27.58 24.45 19.04
CA ILE A 180 28.46 25.62 19.24
C ILE A 180 28.23 26.14 20.65
N LYS A 181 29.26 26.10 21.49
CA LYS A 181 29.23 26.70 22.83
C LYS A 181 29.32 28.22 22.71
N ILE A 182 28.32 28.95 23.21
CA ILE A 182 28.30 30.40 23.19
C ILE A 182 28.68 30.90 24.59
N ASN A 183 29.60 31.87 24.66
CA ASN A 183 29.94 32.53 25.93
C ASN A 183 28.87 33.59 26.25
N ASN A 184 28.48 33.69 27.52
CA ASN A 184 27.24 34.30 28.05
C ASN A 184 27.02 35.82 27.79
N ASN A 185 27.76 36.44 26.88
CA ASN A 185 27.68 37.87 26.55
C ASN A 185 27.31 38.17 25.07
N LYS A 186 26.90 37.19 24.26
CA LYS A 186 26.56 37.45 22.83
C LYS A 186 25.06 37.48 22.57
N SER A 187 24.63 38.58 21.94
CA SER A 187 23.24 38.92 21.66
C SER A 187 22.66 38.12 20.49
N ILE A 188 21.33 37.99 20.44
CA ILE A 188 20.54 37.36 19.37
C ILE A 188 20.93 37.92 17.97
N SER A 189 21.42 39.16 17.89
CA SER A 189 21.91 39.78 16.66
C SER A 189 23.14 39.11 16.06
N ASP A 190 24.04 38.55 16.88
CA ASP A 190 25.25 37.89 16.40
C ASP A 190 24.95 36.46 15.92
N LEU A 191 23.94 35.81 16.51
CA LEU A 191 23.42 34.53 16.04
C LEU A 191 22.79 34.65 14.65
N ILE A 192 22.06 35.73 14.38
CA ILE A 192 21.48 36.01 13.05
C ILE A 192 22.58 36.32 12.04
N LYS A 193 23.64 37.05 12.43
CA LYS A 193 24.81 37.29 11.56
C LYS A 193 25.56 35.99 11.26
N LEU A 194 25.77 35.16 12.26
CA LEU A 194 26.47 33.87 12.13
C LEU A 194 25.62 32.88 11.30
N GLN A 195 24.30 32.89 11.45
CA GLN A 195 23.38 32.15 10.57
C GLN A 195 23.45 32.64 9.12
N LYS A 196 23.50 33.97 8.93
CA LYS A 196 23.56 34.59 7.60
C LYS A 196 24.91 34.35 6.91
N GLU A 197 25.99 34.32 7.68
CA GLU A 197 27.34 34.03 7.18
C GLU A 197 27.56 32.53 6.92
N LEU A 198 27.04 31.65 7.79
CA LEU A 198 27.02 30.21 7.52
C LEU A 198 26.15 29.88 6.31
N SER A 199 24.97 30.49 6.19
CA SER A 199 24.09 30.24 5.05
C SER A 199 24.62 30.81 3.74
N SER A 200 25.45 31.86 3.75
CA SER A 200 26.09 32.39 2.54
C SER A 200 27.33 31.58 2.11
N LYS A 201 28.20 31.18 3.04
CA LYS A 201 29.41 30.39 2.74
C LYS A 201 29.13 28.91 2.47
N LEU A 202 28.09 28.34 3.08
CA LEU A 202 27.73 26.92 2.91
C LEU A 202 26.55 26.69 1.97
N GLN A 203 26.06 27.74 1.28
CA GLN A 203 24.90 27.64 0.37
C GLN A 203 25.09 26.57 -0.72
N GLU A 204 26.34 26.35 -1.14
CA GLU A 204 26.70 25.36 -2.15
C GLU A 204 26.50 23.91 -1.67
N TYR A 205 26.69 23.67 -0.37
CA TYR A 205 26.70 22.34 0.27
C TYR A 205 25.41 21.98 1.02
N LEU A 206 24.48 22.93 1.16
CA LEU A 206 23.24 22.77 1.93
C LEU A 206 22.02 22.53 1.03
N THR A 207 21.17 21.59 1.44
CA THR A 207 19.90 21.30 0.76
C THR A 207 18.80 22.24 1.26
N ASP A 208 18.84 22.61 2.55
CA ASP A 208 17.91 23.53 3.20
C ASP A 208 18.66 24.55 4.04
N LYS A 209 18.00 25.66 4.40
CA LYS A 209 18.58 26.68 5.29
C LYS A 209 18.94 26.06 6.65
N PRO A 210 20.07 26.46 7.27
CA PRO A 210 20.46 25.99 8.60
C PRO A 210 19.40 26.34 9.64
N ILE A 211 18.95 25.34 10.39
CA ILE A 211 18.02 25.50 11.51
C ILE A 211 18.87 25.67 12.77
N LEU A 212 18.62 26.72 13.55
CA LEU A 212 19.30 26.98 14.82
C LEU A 212 18.38 26.59 15.97
N GLU A 213 18.81 25.65 16.81
CA GLU A 213 18.12 25.26 18.04
C GLU A 213 18.98 25.69 19.24
N LEU A 214 18.44 26.61 20.04
CA LEU A 214 19.09 27.08 21.27
C LEU A 214 18.65 26.21 22.44
N SER A 215 19.63 25.59 23.12
CA SER A 215 19.42 24.91 24.40
C SER A 215 20.41 25.48 25.40
N ASP A 216 19.91 26.29 26.33
CA ASP A 216 20.67 26.97 27.39
C ASP A 216 21.90 27.76 26.87
N GLU A 217 23.11 27.25 27.11
CA GLU A 217 24.41 27.86 26.74
C GLU A 217 24.99 27.32 25.42
N VAL A 218 24.26 26.45 24.72
CA VAL A 218 24.72 25.79 23.49
C VAL A 218 23.71 26.06 22.36
N CYS A 219 24.20 26.64 21.27
CA CYS A 219 23.43 26.74 20.04
C CYS A 219 23.77 25.55 19.14
N ASN A 220 22.80 24.69 18.92
CA ASN A 220 22.90 23.58 17.98
C ASN A 220 22.55 24.08 16.58
N VAL A 221 23.53 24.07 15.69
CA VAL A 221 23.31 24.37 14.27
C VAL A 221 22.98 23.05 13.57
N ASN A 222 21.72 22.87 13.20
CA ASN A 222 21.24 21.74 12.43
C ASN A 222 21.33 22.08 10.93
N LEU A 223 22.29 21.45 10.26
CA LEU A 223 22.56 21.62 8.83
C LEU A 223 22.06 20.39 8.07
N LYS A 224 21.21 20.60 7.07
CA LYS A 224 20.82 19.54 6.14
C LYS A 224 21.72 19.60 4.92
N LEU A 225 22.67 18.69 4.83
CA LEU A 225 23.68 18.68 3.78
C LEU A 225 23.12 18.06 2.49
N LYS A 226 23.72 18.42 1.35
CA LYS A 226 23.49 17.74 0.07
C LYS A 226 24.16 16.36 0.08
N GLU A 227 23.59 15.43 -0.68
CA GLU A 227 24.21 14.13 -0.89
C GLU A 227 25.63 14.28 -1.44
N ASN A 228 26.55 13.45 -0.95
CA ASN A 228 27.98 13.43 -1.33
C ASN A 228 28.84 14.61 -0.78
N THR A 229 28.35 15.32 0.23
CA THR A 229 29.16 16.37 0.88
C THR A 229 30.16 15.76 1.85
N ASP A 230 31.44 16.16 1.71
CA ASP A 230 32.52 15.65 2.54
C ASP A 230 32.43 16.23 3.97
N LEU A 231 31.99 15.39 4.91
CA LEU A 231 31.68 15.77 6.30
C LEU A 231 32.87 16.41 7.03
N ASN A 232 34.09 16.02 6.66
CA ASN A 232 35.31 16.55 7.27
C ASN A 232 35.63 17.96 6.78
N LEU A 233 35.41 18.26 5.50
CA LEU A 233 35.54 19.60 4.95
C LEU A 233 34.52 20.56 5.57
N VAL A 234 33.26 20.14 5.68
CA VAL A 234 32.21 20.97 6.30
C VAL A 234 32.50 21.22 7.78
N LYS A 235 32.93 20.20 8.53
CA LYS A 235 33.35 20.38 9.93
C LYS A 235 34.53 21.35 10.06
N ASN A 236 35.51 21.28 9.16
CA ASN A 236 36.67 22.17 9.17
C ASN A 236 36.28 23.62 8.87
N ILE A 237 35.48 23.85 7.83
CA ILE A 237 34.97 25.18 7.47
C ILE A 237 34.16 25.78 8.63
N ILE A 238 33.32 24.97 9.28
CA ILE A 238 32.52 25.45 10.40
C ILE A 238 33.39 25.76 11.61
N ASN A 239 34.37 24.91 11.93
CA ASN A 239 35.33 25.21 12.99
C ASN A 239 36.15 26.48 12.71
N GLU A 240 36.47 26.76 11.45
CA GLU A 240 37.19 27.97 11.04
C GLU A 240 36.30 29.23 11.14
N ILE A 241 35.03 29.15 10.74
CA ILE A 241 34.06 30.24 10.89
C ILE A 241 33.76 30.51 12.36
N VAL A 242 33.63 29.46 13.17
CA VAL A 242 33.42 29.54 14.62
C VAL A 242 34.66 30.15 15.30
N LYS A 243 35.89 29.81 14.89
CA LYS A 243 37.11 30.41 15.44
C LYS A 243 37.34 31.87 15.01
N ASN A 244 36.92 32.25 13.80
CA ASN A 244 37.14 33.60 13.27
C ASN A 244 35.98 34.58 13.59
N GLY A 245 34.79 34.05 13.90
CA GLY A 245 33.58 34.84 14.21
C GLY A 245 33.18 34.91 15.68
N LEU A 246 33.84 34.14 16.57
CA LEU A 246 33.67 34.23 18.03
C LEU A 246 34.82 34.95 18.72
#